data_AF-A0AA43HE53-F1
#
_entry.id   AF-A0AA43HE53-F1
#
_cell.length_a   1.000
_cell.length_b   1.000
_cell.length_c   1.000
_cell.angle_alpha   90.00
_cell.angle_beta   90.00
_cell.angle_gamma   90.00
#
_symmetry.space_group_name_H-M   'P 1'
#
loop_
_entity.id
_entity.type
_entity.pdbx_description
1 polymer ?
#
loop_
_entity_poly.entity_id
_entity_poly.type
_entity_poly.pdbx_seq_one_letter_code
_entity_poly.pdbx_strand_id
1 'polypeptide(L)'
;MKNIKPIAISLFAGAGGCSLGFKNAGYKIMYASDIDRSAIETYNTNFPETFAECKDIRDIDFHNILSTLNIHTGEVDIVIGGPPCQGFSTAGSRSENDPRNSLLKQYVQALDIIKPKWFLMENVEGLLTAKKGEYIRETIIALTKLGYTVRLEKVYSHDYGIPQKRKRVIIIGNRFGQVFKFPKPQGQIVTIAQALTGLPSPSSENISLQYEIDFSNSWAKVLKNPTGIVTDHFTQSLTGIQYDRVKELNQGQTMKDLPDHLQHPSFCKRAARRVKDGMPTEKRGGAPSGLKRLKENEPSLTITSAAIREFVHPTENRYLTIRECARIQTFPDNFMFCGCTGDKIQQIGNAIPPLLAEIFARHIYSIESIQSVKSNTGSLLDFVLTKSNGLSPALKETERQLTELILMKNKQYNIFDNGY
;
A
#
# COMPACT_ATOMS: atom_id res chain seq x y z
N MET A 1 5.77 -21.07 -29.22
CA MET A 1 6.46 -21.10 -27.92
C MET A 1 5.41 -20.94 -26.83
N LYS A 2 5.34 -21.82 -25.82
CA LYS A 2 4.39 -21.63 -24.70
C LYS A 2 4.74 -20.28 -24.04
N ASN A 3 3.76 -19.38 -23.95
CA ASN A 3 3.93 -18.11 -23.23
C ASN A 3 4.08 -18.43 -21.73
N ILE A 4 5.32 -18.57 -21.26
CA ILE A 4 5.60 -18.83 -19.84
C ILE A 4 5.30 -17.54 -19.09
N LYS A 5 4.28 -17.57 -18.23
CA LYS A 5 3.94 -16.44 -17.36
C LYS A 5 5.04 -16.26 -16.30
N PRO A 6 5.48 -15.02 -16.02
CA PRO A 6 6.50 -14.78 -15.00
C PRO A 6 5.98 -15.19 -13.62
N ILE A 7 6.85 -15.79 -12.81
CA ILE A 7 6.55 -16.39 -11.51
C ILE A 7 6.69 -15.33 -10.41
N ALA A 8 5.70 -15.24 -9.54
CA ALA A 8 5.73 -14.36 -8.39
C ALA A 8 5.48 -15.09 -7.06
N ILE A 9 6.07 -14.57 -6.00
CA ILE A 9 5.80 -14.94 -4.60
C ILE A 9 5.35 -13.70 -3.84
N SER A 10 4.28 -13.80 -3.03
CA SER A 10 3.73 -12.69 -2.26
C SER A 10 3.85 -12.90 -0.75
N LEU A 11 4.70 -12.13 -0.09
CA LEU A 11 4.90 -12.19 1.37
C LEU A 11 4.18 -11.02 2.05
N PHE A 12 3.62 -11.25 3.24
CA PHE A 12 2.73 -10.27 3.90
C PHE A 12 1.58 -9.87 2.94
N ALA A 13 0.96 -10.89 2.34
CA ALA A 13 0.10 -10.73 1.18
C ALA A 13 -1.19 -9.95 1.47
N GLY A 14 -1.63 -9.92 2.73
CA GLY A 14 -2.94 -9.47 3.14
C GLY A 14 -4.04 -10.13 2.30
N ALA A 15 -5.08 -9.36 1.97
CA ALA A 15 -6.14 -9.82 1.06
C ALA A 15 -5.69 -10.00 -0.41
N GLY A 16 -4.42 -9.69 -0.75
CA GLY A 16 -3.91 -9.88 -2.11
C GLY A 16 -4.13 -8.71 -3.06
N GLY A 17 -4.31 -7.48 -2.56
CA GLY A 17 -4.44 -6.30 -3.44
C GLY A 17 -3.23 -6.07 -4.34
N CYS A 18 -2.00 -6.22 -3.81
CA CYS A 18 -0.79 -6.17 -4.62
C CYS A 18 -0.74 -7.35 -5.63
N SER A 19 -0.99 -8.57 -5.14
CA SER A 19 -1.04 -9.79 -5.96
C SER A 19 -2.03 -9.69 -7.12
N LEU A 20 -3.19 -9.04 -6.92
CA LEU A 20 -4.19 -8.84 -7.96
C LEU A 20 -3.65 -7.98 -9.09
N GLY A 21 -2.93 -6.90 -8.76
CA GLY A 21 -2.29 -6.05 -9.76
C GLY A 21 -1.24 -6.81 -10.57
N PHE A 22 -0.39 -7.60 -9.91
CA PHE A 22 0.59 -8.46 -10.58
C PHE A 22 -0.05 -9.54 -11.44
N LYS A 23 -1.11 -10.20 -10.95
CA LYS A 23 -1.91 -11.18 -11.72
C LYS A 23 -2.51 -10.54 -12.97
N ASN A 24 -3.07 -9.34 -12.85
CA ASN A 24 -3.62 -8.59 -13.99
C ASN A 24 -2.56 -8.20 -15.03
N ALA A 25 -1.32 -7.97 -14.58
CA ALA A 25 -0.18 -7.69 -15.46
C ALA A 25 0.38 -8.95 -16.15
N GLY A 26 -0.06 -10.15 -15.75
CA GLY A 26 0.30 -11.42 -16.38
C GLY A 26 1.15 -12.35 -15.52
N TYR A 27 1.52 -11.95 -14.29
CA TYR A 27 2.28 -12.80 -13.38
C TYR A 27 1.43 -13.96 -12.85
N LYS A 28 2.08 -15.11 -12.66
CA LYS A 28 1.52 -16.27 -11.96
C LYS A 28 2.02 -16.24 -10.51
N ILE A 29 1.12 -15.95 -9.57
CA ILE A 29 1.46 -15.99 -8.15
C ILE A 29 1.45 -17.45 -7.69
N MET A 30 2.63 -18.00 -7.40
CA MET A 30 2.78 -19.42 -7.05
C MET A 30 2.60 -19.67 -5.56
N TYR A 31 3.08 -18.73 -4.73
CA TYR A 31 3.00 -18.80 -3.27
C TYR A 31 2.58 -17.46 -2.68
N ALA A 32 1.79 -17.52 -1.61
CA ALA A 32 1.53 -16.36 -0.78
C ALA A 32 1.47 -16.71 0.71
N SER A 33 1.86 -15.78 1.58
CA SER A 33 1.73 -15.94 3.02
C SER A 33 1.35 -14.65 3.73
N ASP A 34 0.56 -14.81 4.78
CA ASP A 34 0.21 -13.77 5.75
C ASP A 34 -0.14 -14.44 7.08
N ILE A 35 -0.02 -13.71 8.19
CA ILE A 35 -0.39 -14.20 9.52
C ILE A 35 -1.89 -14.04 9.80
N ASP A 36 -2.56 -13.15 9.06
CA ASP A 36 -3.98 -12.88 9.23
C ASP A 36 -4.83 -13.94 8.51
N ARG A 37 -5.57 -14.71 9.30
CA ARG A 37 -6.42 -15.80 8.81
C ARG A 37 -7.52 -15.31 7.86
N SER A 38 -8.22 -14.22 8.20
CA SER A 38 -9.32 -13.71 7.37
C SER A 38 -8.80 -13.13 6.04
N ALA A 39 -7.59 -12.56 6.05
CA ALA A 39 -6.90 -12.12 4.86
C ALA A 39 -6.52 -13.31 3.96
N ILE A 40 -6.04 -14.42 4.52
CA ILE A 40 -5.73 -15.64 3.74
C ILE A 40 -6.99 -16.34 3.22
N GLU A 41 -8.08 -16.38 3.99
CA GLU A 41 -9.38 -16.87 3.51
C GLU A 41 -9.88 -16.03 2.32
N THR A 42 -9.74 -14.71 2.41
CA THR A 42 -9.98 -13.79 1.29
C THR A 42 -9.06 -14.07 0.11
N TYR A 43 -7.77 -14.26 0.36
CA TYR A 43 -6.78 -14.55 -0.68
C TYR A 43 -7.15 -15.84 -1.43
N ASN A 44 -7.35 -16.95 -0.72
CA ASN A 44 -7.69 -18.24 -1.34
C ASN A 44 -9.01 -18.20 -2.11
N THR A 45 -9.97 -17.35 -1.69
CA THR A 45 -11.23 -17.15 -2.43
C THR A 45 -11.01 -16.50 -3.80
N ASN A 46 -10.06 -15.57 -3.92
CA ASN A 46 -9.83 -14.80 -5.15
C ASN A 46 -8.65 -15.32 -6.00
N PHE A 47 -7.80 -16.18 -5.43
CA PHE A 47 -6.61 -16.76 -6.06
C PHE A 47 -6.56 -18.29 -5.86
N PRO A 48 -7.57 -19.05 -6.33
CA PRO A 48 -7.66 -20.50 -6.10
C PRO A 48 -6.48 -21.28 -6.70
N GLU A 49 -5.74 -20.69 -7.65
CA GLU A 49 -4.56 -21.30 -8.26
C GLU A 49 -3.25 -21.08 -7.49
N THR A 50 -3.25 -20.23 -6.45
CA THR A 50 -2.08 -19.91 -5.64
C THR A 50 -2.06 -20.76 -4.39
N PHE A 51 -0.90 -21.32 -4.03
CA PHE A 51 -0.73 -21.91 -2.71
C PHE A 51 -0.55 -20.79 -1.68
N ALA A 52 -1.63 -20.40 -0.98
CA ALA A 52 -1.58 -19.39 0.06
C ALA A 52 -1.86 -19.99 1.45
N GLU A 53 -0.96 -19.72 2.41
CA GLU A 53 -1.07 -20.24 3.77
C GLU A 53 -1.07 -19.15 4.84
N CYS A 54 -1.82 -19.39 5.91
CA CYS A 54 -1.87 -18.55 7.10
C CYS A 54 -0.69 -18.88 8.01
N LYS A 55 0.43 -18.20 7.80
CA LYS A 55 1.69 -18.53 8.44
C LYS A 55 2.54 -17.29 8.69
N ASP A 56 3.16 -17.25 9.86
CA ASP A 56 4.18 -16.24 10.16
C ASP A 56 5.41 -16.50 9.30
N ILE A 57 5.95 -15.45 8.69
CA ILE A 57 7.15 -15.55 7.84
C ILE A 57 8.34 -16.19 8.56
N ARG A 58 8.44 -16.05 9.89
CA ARG A 58 9.51 -16.62 10.72
C ARG A 58 9.50 -18.15 10.74
N ASP A 59 8.35 -18.76 10.44
CA ASP A 59 8.14 -20.21 10.49
C ASP A 59 8.13 -20.85 9.08
N ILE A 60 8.34 -20.05 8.02
CA ILE A 60 8.33 -20.53 6.63
C ILE A 60 9.72 -21.04 6.24
N ASP A 61 9.79 -22.30 5.83
CA ASP A 61 10.96 -22.87 5.16
C ASP A 61 10.87 -22.63 3.65
N PHE A 62 11.52 -21.58 3.17
CA PHE A 62 11.51 -21.23 1.75
C PHE A 62 12.19 -22.27 0.86
N HIS A 63 13.15 -23.06 1.36
CA HIS A 63 13.74 -24.15 0.57
C HIS A 63 12.69 -25.24 0.29
N ASN A 64 11.90 -25.59 1.31
CA ASN A 64 10.80 -26.54 1.15
C ASN A 64 9.71 -25.99 0.22
N ILE A 65 9.30 -24.73 0.38
CA ILE A 65 8.30 -24.11 -0.51
C ILE A 65 8.76 -24.16 -1.97
N LEU A 66 10.00 -23.79 -2.26
CA LEU A 66 10.55 -23.85 -3.61
C LEU A 66 10.57 -25.29 -4.17
N SER A 67 11.01 -26.26 -3.37
CA SER A 67 11.03 -27.68 -3.72
C SER A 67 9.63 -28.20 -4.05
N THR A 68 8.65 -27.92 -3.19
CA THR A 68 7.24 -28.34 -3.34
C THR A 68 6.60 -27.75 -4.60
N LEU A 69 6.95 -26.51 -4.95
CA LEU A 69 6.46 -25.85 -6.15
C LEU A 69 7.28 -26.19 -7.41
N ASN A 70 8.32 -27.02 -7.28
CA ASN A 70 9.27 -27.37 -8.33
C ASN A 70 9.89 -26.11 -9.00
N ILE A 71 10.34 -25.17 -8.17
CA ILE A 71 10.99 -23.92 -8.56
C ILE A 71 12.43 -23.95 -8.03
N HIS A 72 13.42 -23.69 -8.87
CA HIS A 72 14.80 -23.61 -8.43
C HIS A 72 15.14 -22.21 -7.89
N THR A 73 16.08 -22.13 -6.95
CA THR A 73 16.61 -20.84 -6.45
C THR A 73 17.07 -19.98 -7.62
N GLY A 74 16.61 -18.73 -7.67
CA GLY A 74 16.94 -17.82 -8.77
C GLY A 74 15.91 -17.77 -9.91
N GLU A 75 14.94 -18.69 -9.96
CA GLU A 75 13.94 -18.74 -11.05
C GLU A 75 12.73 -17.84 -10.83
N VAL A 76 12.39 -17.52 -9.57
CA VAL A 76 11.29 -16.60 -9.26
C VAL A 76 11.56 -15.24 -9.90
N ASP A 77 10.63 -14.75 -10.72
CA ASP A 77 10.78 -13.45 -11.39
C ASP A 77 10.64 -12.30 -10.40
N ILE A 78 9.67 -12.38 -9.48
CA ILE A 78 9.50 -11.33 -8.48
C ILE A 78 9.02 -11.82 -7.12
N VAL A 79 9.59 -11.28 -6.04
CA VAL A 79 9.00 -11.34 -4.71
C VAL A 79 8.36 -9.99 -4.39
N ILE A 80 7.07 -9.98 -4.06
CA ILE A 80 6.35 -8.78 -3.63
C ILE A 80 6.04 -8.89 -2.13
N GLY A 81 6.07 -7.77 -1.40
CA GLY A 81 5.62 -7.78 -0.01
C GLY A 81 5.70 -6.45 0.72
N GLY A 82 4.92 -6.33 1.81
CA GLY A 82 4.85 -5.14 2.64
C GLY A 82 5.13 -5.45 4.11
N PRO A 83 6.40 -5.70 4.51
CA PRO A 83 6.72 -6.02 5.90
C PRO A 83 6.26 -4.87 6.84
N PRO A 84 5.45 -5.17 7.87
CA PRO A 84 4.80 -4.13 8.67
C PRO A 84 5.80 -3.31 9.48
N CYS A 85 5.59 -2.00 9.53
CA CYS A 85 6.45 -1.03 10.24
C CYS A 85 5.77 -0.45 11.50
N GLN A 86 4.93 -1.24 12.19
CA GLN A 86 4.00 -0.77 13.22
C GLN A 86 4.65 -0.19 14.50
N GLY A 87 5.98 -0.20 14.63
CA GLY A 87 6.70 0.42 15.75
C GLY A 87 6.81 1.94 15.72
N PHE A 88 6.33 2.60 14.67
CA PHE A 88 6.69 4.00 14.41
C PHE A 88 5.51 4.92 14.08
N SER A 89 4.28 4.52 14.44
CA SER A 89 3.20 5.50 14.55
C SER A 89 3.52 6.50 15.67
N THR A 90 3.08 7.74 15.53
CA THR A 90 3.18 8.81 16.54
C THR A 90 2.59 8.46 17.92
N ALA A 91 2.02 7.27 18.10
CA ALA A 91 1.29 6.81 19.28
C ALA A 91 1.92 5.62 20.04
N GLY A 92 3.15 5.18 19.72
CA GLY A 92 3.77 4.01 20.37
C GLY A 92 5.22 4.23 20.86
N SER A 93 5.56 3.64 22.00
CA SER A 93 6.85 3.70 22.67
C SER A 93 7.99 3.08 21.83
N ARG A 94 9.13 3.79 21.79
CA ARG A 94 10.35 3.39 21.08
C ARG A 94 11.15 2.43 21.96
N SER A 95 11.30 1.18 21.55
CA SER A 95 12.27 0.23 22.13
C SER A 95 13.22 -0.27 21.06
N GLU A 96 14.52 -0.41 21.40
CA GLU A 96 15.56 -0.84 20.46
C GLU A 96 15.52 -2.35 20.17
N ASN A 97 14.96 -3.14 21.10
CA ASN A 97 14.73 -4.60 21.00
C ASN A 97 13.34 -4.94 20.44
N ASP A 98 12.85 -4.15 19.50
CA ASP A 98 11.53 -4.34 18.92
C ASP A 98 11.49 -5.64 18.08
N PRO A 99 10.63 -6.62 18.42
CA PRO A 99 10.45 -7.84 17.61
C PRO A 99 10.04 -7.54 16.16
N ARG A 100 9.62 -6.31 15.82
CA ARG A 100 9.25 -5.90 14.45
C ARG A 100 10.44 -5.61 13.53
N ASN A 101 11.63 -5.31 14.07
CA ASN A 101 12.88 -5.32 13.28
C ASN A 101 13.20 -6.73 12.76
N SER A 102 12.61 -7.78 13.36
CA SER A 102 12.76 -9.14 12.87
C SER A 102 12.04 -9.36 11.53
N LEU A 103 10.86 -8.77 11.30
CA LEU A 103 10.06 -9.09 10.11
C LEU A 103 10.70 -8.59 8.80
N LEU A 104 11.33 -7.40 8.83
CA LEU A 104 12.13 -6.95 7.70
C LEU A 104 13.34 -7.85 7.49
N LYS A 105 14.02 -8.29 8.56
CA LYS A 105 15.13 -9.24 8.45
C LYS A 105 14.68 -10.56 7.83
N GLN A 106 13.50 -11.07 8.20
CA GLN A 106 12.90 -12.26 7.60
C GLN A 106 12.58 -12.07 6.12
N TYR A 107 12.06 -10.89 5.73
CA TYR A 107 11.86 -10.58 4.32
C TYR A 107 13.19 -10.59 3.55
N VAL A 108 14.25 -9.98 4.10
CA VAL A 108 15.60 -10.00 3.50
C VAL A 108 16.16 -11.42 3.43
N GLN A 109 15.96 -12.26 4.47
CA GLN A 109 16.35 -13.67 4.46
C GLN A 109 15.60 -14.46 3.39
N ALA A 110 14.30 -14.21 3.21
CA ALA A 110 13.54 -14.80 2.11
C ALA A 110 14.13 -14.42 0.75
N LEU A 111 14.54 -13.16 0.55
CA LEU A 111 15.21 -12.73 -0.68
C LEU A 111 16.56 -13.40 -0.90
N ASP A 112 17.33 -13.70 0.16
CA ASP A 112 18.62 -14.39 0.06
C ASP A 112 18.45 -15.88 -0.30
N ILE A 113 17.40 -16.54 0.20
CA ILE A 113 17.08 -17.94 -0.10
C ILE A 113 16.47 -18.08 -1.50
N ILE A 114 15.44 -17.28 -1.79
CA ILE A 114 14.68 -17.35 -3.05
C ILE A 114 15.51 -16.80 -4.21
N LYS A 115 16.32 -15.76 -3.94
CA LYS A 115 17.07 -14.99 -4.93
C LYS A 115 16.20 -14.60 -6.12
N PRO A 116 15.03 -13.95 -5.96
CA PRO A 116 14.20 -13.59 -7.10
C PRO A 116 14.92 -12.62 -8.06
N LYS A 117 14.55 -12.60 -9.33
CA LYS A 117 15.12 -11.66 -10.31
C LYS A 117 14.88 -10.22 -9.89
N TRP A 118 13.66 -9.94 -9.41
CA TRP A 118 13.22 -8.67 -8.85
C TRP A 118 12.62 -8.83 -7.45
N PHE A 119 12.55 -7.74 -6.71
CA PHE A 119 11.64 -7.61 -5.60
C PHE A 119 10.92 -6.25 -5.64
N LEU A 120 9.71 -6.22 -5.08
CA LEU A 120 9.00 -4.99 -4.73
C LEU A 120 8.62 -5.05 -3.25
N MET A 121 9.21 -4.14 -2.48
CA MET A 121 8.90 -3.95 -1.08
C MET A 121 8.12 -2.64 -0.89
N GLU A 122 6.96 -2.72 -0.26
CA GLU A 122 6.14 -1.56 0.10
C GLU A 122 6.25 -1.21 1.58
N ASN A 123 6.12 0.07 1.90
CA ASN A 123 5.94 0.52 3.28
C ASN A 123 5.25 1.89 3.39
N VAL A 124 4.93 2.27 4.64
CA VAL A 124 4.39 3.59 4.99
C VAL A 124 5.46 4.69 4.99
N GLU A 125 5.05 5.96 4.85
CA GLU A 125 5.99 7.11 4.79
C GLU A 125 6.86 7.28 6.05
N GLY A 126 6.37 6.79 7.20
CA GLY A 126 7.11 6.81 8.46
C GLY A 126 8.45 6.08 8.38
N LEU A 127 8.58 5.08 7.49
CA LEU A 127 9.82 4.35 7.24
C LEU A 127 11.00 5.29 6.95
N LEU A 128 10.76 6.36 6.18
CA LEU A 128 11.82 7.29 5.76
C LEU A 128 12.43 8.06 6.92
N THR A 129 11.69 8.24 8.02
CA THR A 129 12.12 9.07 9.16
C THR A 129 12.35 8.26 10.44
N ALA A 130 12.06 6.96 10.40
CA ALA A 130 12.26 6.05 11.52
C ALA A 130 13.74 6.04 11.93
N LYS A 131 14.00 6.13 13.24
CA LYS A 131 15.34 6.27 13.81
C LYS A 131 16.21 7.32 13.08
N LYS A 132 15.62 8.48 12.77
CA LYS A 132 16.30 9.57 12.04
C LYS A 132 16.91 9.11 10.70
N GLY A 133 16.25 8.19 9.98
CA GLY A 133 16.71 7.70 8.68
C GLY A 133 17.62 6.47 8.74
N GLU A 134 18.13 6.09 9.91
CA GLU A 134 19.04 4.94 10.05
C GLU A 134 18.37 3.64 9.60
N TYR A 135 17.08 3.46 9.91
CA TYR A 135 16.38 2.22 9.58
C TYR A 135 16.26 2.00 8.07
N ILE A 136 15.93 3.04 7.30
CA ILE A 136 15.89 2.92 5.85
C ILE A 136 17.30 2.77 5.25
N ARG A 137 18.31 3.42 5.83
CA ARG A 137 19.71 3.23 5.43
C ARG A 137 20.15 1.77 5.60
N GLU A 138 19.91 1.18 6.77
CA GLU A 138 20.22 -0.22 7.06
C GLU A 138 19.46 -1.19 6.14
N THR A 139 18.19 -0.89 5.86
CA THR A 139 17.37 -1.66 4.92
C THR A 139 18.03 -1.69 3.53
N ILE A 140 18.41 -0.53 3.01
CA ILE A 140 19.07 -0.43 1.70
C ILE A 140 20.41 -1.18 1.70
N ILE A 141 21.24 -1.01 2.74
CA ILE A 141 22.51 -1.74 2.86
C ILE A 141 22.29 -3.26 2.81
N ALA A 142 21.29 -3.77 3.54
CA ALA A 142 20.99 -5.20 3.57
C ALA A 142 20.58 -5.71 2.17
N LEU A 143 19.70 -4.99 1.47
CA LEU A 143 19.27 -5.34 0.11
C LEU A 143 20.44 -5.28 -0.90
N THR A 144 21.31 -4.27 -0.81
CA THR A 144 22.46 -4.16 -1.71
C THR A 144 23.55 -5.19 -1.41
N LYS A 145 23.71 -5.62 -0.15
CA LYS A 145 24.63 -6.71 0.22
C LYS A 145 24.23 -8.05 -0.38
N LEU A 146 22.94 -8.27 -0.63
CA LEU A 146 22.44 -9.43 -1.38
C LEU A 146 22.68 -9.35 -2.89
N GLY A 147 23.32 -8.28 -3.38
CA GLY A 147 23.63 -8.08 -4.80
C GLY A 147 22.54 -7.37 -5.60
N TYR A 148 21.48 -6.85 -4.96
CA TYR A 148 20.44 -6.12 -5.68
C TYR A 148 20.85 -4.68 -6.00
N THR A 149 20.49 -4.25 -7.19
CA THR A 149 20.47 -2.86 -7.60
C THR A 149 19.08 -2.29 -7.32
N VAL A 150 19.00 -1.25 -6.49
CA VAL A 150 17.80 -0.81 -5.77
C VAL A 150 17.43 0.62 -6.13
N ARG A 151 16.14 0.89 -6.27
CA ARG A 151 15.53 2.22 -6.42
C ARG A 151 14.47 2.42 -5.32
N LEU A 152 14.50 3.57 -4.65
CA LEU A 152 13.55 3.92 -3.58
C LEU A 152 12.73 5.16 -3.92
N GLU A 153 11.39 5.10 -3.87
CA GLU A 153 10.57 6.28 -4.14
C GLU A 153 9.36 6.38 -3.23
N LYS A 154 9.08 7.60 -2.73
CA LYS A 154 7.80 7.93 -2.12
C LYS A 154 6.77 8.23 -3.21
N VAL A 155 5.93 7.25 -3.48
CA VAL A 155 4.85 7.25 -4.47
C VAL A 155 3.59 7.87 -3.88
N TYR A 156 2.86 8.61 -4.70
CA TYR A 156 1.56 9.21 -4.39
C TYR A 156 0.50 8.61 -5.31
N SER A 157 -0.39 7.78 -4.79
CA SER A 157 -1.30 6.95 -5.59
C SER A 157 -2.22 7.75 -6.51
N HIS A 158 -2.66 8.95 -6.09
CA HIS A 158 -3.53 9.80 -6.90
C HIS A 158 -2.83 10.36 -8.15
N ASP A 159 -1.49 10.41 -8.17
CA ASP A 159 -0.75 10.80 -9.37
C ASP A 159 -0.79 9.67 -10.45
N TYR A 160 -1.20 8.45 -10.06
CA TYR A 160 -1.35 7.26 -10.89
C TYR A 160 -2.82 6.87 -11.15
N GLY A 161 -3.76 7.81 -11.01
CA GLY A 161 -5.18 7.55 -11.30
C GLY A 161 -5.93 6.76 -10.23
N ILE A 162 -5.35 6.58 -9.04
CA ILE A 162 -6.08 5.99 -7.90
C ILE A 162 -6.94 7.09 -7.25
N PRO A 163 -8.23 6.86 -6.96
CA PRO A 163 -9.15 7.87 -6.41
C PRO A 163 -8.93 8.15 -4.92
N GLN A 164 -7.67 8.20 -4.49
CA GLN A 164 -7.26 8.30 -3.12
C GLN A 164 -5.90 8.99 -2.99
N LYS A 165 -5.79 9.95 -2.08
CA LYS A 165 -4.54 10.60 -1.67
C LYS A 165 -3.82 9.70 -0.67
N ARG A 166 -3.12 8.67 -1.16
CA ARG A 166 -2.32 7.73 -0.35
C ARG A 166 -0.86 7.79 -0.77
N LYS A 167 0.02 7.87 0.23
CA LYS A 167 1.48 7.90 0.03
C LYS A 167 2.08 6.58 0.47
N ARG A 168 3.03 6.04 -0.29
CA ARG A 168 3.78 4.82 0.04
C ARG A 168 5.23 4.94 -0.36
N VAL A 169 6.11 4.35 0.44
CA VAL A 169 7.51 4.16 0.08
C VAL A 169 7.59 2.83 -0.65
N ILE A 170 8.02 2.87 -1.90
CA ILE A 170 8.21 1.69 -2.74
C ILE A 170 9.71 1.52 -2.96
N ILE A 171 10.21 0.34 -2.64
CA ILE A 171 11.60 -0.07 -2.87
C ILE A 171 11.56 -1.21 -3.88
N ILE A 172 12.14 -0.99 -5.05
CA ILE A 172 12.25 -2.00 -6.10
C ILE A 172 13.73 -2.30 -6.30
N GLY A 173 14.08 -3.58 -6.43
CA GLY A 173 15.43 -3.95 -6.81
C GLY A 173 15.48 -5.15 -7.72
N ASN A 174 16.58 -5.27 -8.47
CA ASN A 174 16.86 -6.41 -9.34
C ASN A 174 18.30 -6.90 -9.21
N ARG A 175 18.54 -8.19 -9.49
CA ARG A 175 19.87 -8.80 -9.45
C ARG A 175 20.68 -8.61 -10.74
N PHE A 176 20.13 -7.91 -11.71
CA PHE A 176 20.74 -7.74 -13.02
C PHE A 176 21.51 -6.44 -13.18
N GLY A 177 21.51 -5.57 -12.18
CA GLY A 177 22.08 -4.23 -12.34
C GLY A 177 21.29 -3.32 -13.27
N GLN A 178 20.05 -3.70 -13.64
CA GLN A 178 19.22 -2.90 -14.52
C GLN A 178 18.81 -1.60 -13.82
N VAL A 179 18.92 -0.50 -14.57
CA VAL A 179 18.49 0.82 -14.09
C VAL A 179 16.97 0.89 -14.12
N PHE A 180 16.34 0.81 -12.95
CA PHE A 180 14.90 0.98 -12.82
C PHE A 180 14.54 2.45 -12.57
N LYS A 181 13.56 2.95 -13.33
CA LYS A 181 12.88 4.22 -13.07
C LYS A 181 11.42 3.93 -12.84
N PHE A 182 10.77 4.62 -11.91
CA PHE A 182 9.34 4.48 -11.75
C PHE A 182 8.61 4.97 -13.02
N PRO A 183 7.50 4.33 -13.41
CA PRO A 183 6.71 4.81 -14.54
C PRO A 183 6.22 6.22 -14.23
N LYS A 184 6.24 7.11 -15.23
CA LYS A 184 5.80 8.49 -15.02
C LYS A 184 4.32 8.50 -14.60
N PRO A 185 3.95 9.33 -13.61
CA PRO A 185 2.55 9.61 -13.31
C PRO A 185 1.76 9.94 -14.57
N GLN A 186 0.55 9.39 -14.68
CA GLN A 186 -0.31 9.57 -15.86
C GLN A 186 -1.01 10.94 -15.87
N GLY A 187 -1.03 11.65 -14.74
CA GLY A 187 -1.60 13.00 -14.61
C GLY A 187 -3.12 13.05 -14.52
N GLN A 188 -3.83 11.93 -14.74
CA GLN A 188 -5.27 11.85 -14.59
C GLN A 188 -5.66 11.72 -13.11
N ILE A 189 -6.40 12.71 -12.60
CA ILE A 189 -7.00 12.65 -11.26
C ILE A 189 -8.36 11.98 -11.35
N VAL A 190 -8.55 10.93 -10.56
CA VAL A 190 -9.86 10.26 -10.42
C VAL A 190 -10.51 10.70 -9.12
N THR A 191 -11.77 11.10 -9.22
CA THR A 191 -12.56 11.64 -8.12
C THR A 191 -13.34 10.55 -7.38
N ILE A 192 -13.86 10.84 -6.18
CA ILE A 192 -14.76 9.92 -5.49
C ILE A 192 -16.04 9.70 -6.30
N ALA A 193 -16.61 10.74 -6.90
CA ALA A 193 -17.81 10.61 -7.75
C ALA A 193 -17.60 9.58 -8.87
N GLN A 194 -16.47 9.65 -9.56
CA GLN A 194 -16.09 8.66 -10.58
C GLN A 194 -15.90 7.27 -9.99
N ALA A 195 -15.24 7.17 -8.83
CA ALA A 195 -14.98 5.89 -8.18
C ALA A 195 -16.27 5.15 -7.79
N LEU A 196 -17.31 5.88 -7.41
CA LEU A 196 -18.58 5.35 -6.92
C LEU A 196 -19.68 5.29 -7.98
N THR A 197 -19.42 5.80 -9.19
CA THR A 197 -20.40 5.84 -10.28
C THR A 197 -21.02 4.45 -10.54
N GLY A 198 -22.34 4.43 -10.71
CA GLY A 198 -23.11 3.23 -11.06
C GLY A 198 -23.38 2.27 -9.90
N LEU A 199 -22.89 2.51 -8.67
CA LEU A 199 -23.39 1.73 -7.52
C LEU A 199 -24.90 1.95 -7.34
N PRO A 200 -25.66 0.89 -7.01
CA PRO A 200 -27.03 1.05 -6.55
C PRO A 200 -27.03 1.66 -5.15
N SER A 201 -28.19 2.07 -4.62
CA SER A 201 -28.27 2.46 -3.21
C SER A 201 -27.87 1.30 -2.29
N PRO A 202 -27.16 1.55 -1.17
CA PRO A 202 -26.76 0.49 -0.26
C PRO A 202 -27.97 -0.13 0.44
N SER A 203 -27.90 -1.44 0.69
CA SER A 203 -28.90 -2.16 1.48
C SER A 203 -28.73 -1.94 2.98
N SER A 204 -29.77 -2.24 3.77
CA SER A 204 -29.71 -2.29 5.24
C SER A 204 -29.03 -3.55 5.77
N GLU A 205 -29.05 -4.62 4.97
CA GLU A 205 -28.49 -5.93 5.31
C GLU A 205 -27.35 -6.29 4.36
N ASN A 206 -26.47 -7.20 4.78
CA ASN A 206 -25.37 -7.67 3.94
C ASN A 206 -25.85 -8.68 2.89
N ILE A 207 -26.47 -8.15 1.83
CA ILE A 207 -26.96 -8.92 0.69
C ILE A 207 -26.17 -8.56 -0.58
N SER A 208 -26.26 -9.42 -1.60
CA SER A 208 -25.75 -9.09 -2.93
C SER A 208 -26.72 -8.16 -3.64
N LEU A 209 -26.20 -7.13 -4.30
CA LEU A 209 -27.00 -6.16 -5.06
C LEU A 209 -26.61 -6.23 -6.54
N GLN A 210 -27.61 -6.08 -7.41
CA GLN A 210 -27.41 -6.01 -8.86
C GLN A 210 -27.46 -4.56 -9.33
N TYR A 211 -26.62 -4.21 -10.30
CA TYR A 211 -26.60 -2.90 -10.94
C TYR A 211 -26.23 -3.00 -12.42
N GLU A 212 -26.66 -2.01 -13.19
CA GLU A 212 -26.32 -1.91 -14.61
C GLU A 212 -24.91 -1.33 -14.79
N ILE A 213 -24.10 -2.00 -15.61
CA ILE A 213 -22.74 -1.56 -15.88
C ILE A 213 -22.77 -0.63 -17.09
N ASP A 214 -22.42 0.63 -16.85
CA ASP A 214 -22.15 1.55 -17.95
C ASP A 214 -20.74 1.34 -18.49
N PHE A 215 -20.61 0.55 -19.57
CA PHE A 215 -19.34 0.30 -20.24
C PHE A 215 -18.79 1.52 -21.00
N SER A 216 -19.59 2.58 -21.20
CA SER A 216 -19.09 3.85 -21.75
C SER A 216 -18.18 4.57 -20.75
N ASN A 217 -18.38 4.33 -19.45
CA ASN A 217 -17.51 4.83 -18.39
C ASN A 217 -16.21 4.03 -18.36
N SER A 218 -15.08 4.70 -18.62
CA SER A 218 -13.75 4.08 -18.56
C SER A 218 -13.42 3.49 -17.18
N TRP A 219 -14.00 4.01 -16.10
CA TRP A 219 -13.81 3.49 -14.75
C TRP A 219 -14.45 2.12 -14.53
N ALA A 220 -15.56 1.81 -15.20
CA ALA A 220 -16.19 0.49 -15.13
C ALA A 220 -15.23 -0.63 -15.61
N LYS A 221 -14.33 -0.31 -16.56
CA LYS A 221 -13.30 -1.24 -17.04
C LYS A 221 -12.25 -1.55 -15.96
N VAL A 222 -11.96 -0.61 -15.07
CA VAL A 222 -11.05 -0.81 -13.92
C VAL A 222 -11.69 -1.73 -12.89
N LEU A 223 -12.99 -1.57 -12.65
CA LEU A 223 -13.74 -2.35 -11.66
C LEU A 223 -14.05 -3.80 -12.08
N LYS A 224 -13.84 -4.15 -13.37
CA LYS A 224 -13.85 -5.53 -13.92
C LYS A 224 -14.98 -6.42 -13.38
N ASN A 225 -16.22 -5.95 -13.47
CA ASN A 225 -17.38 -6.67 -12.93
C ASN A 225 -18.38 -7.09 -14.00
N PRO A 226 -18.16 -8.17 -14.75
CA PRO A 226 -19.03 -8.56 -15.86
C PRO A 226 -20.43 -9.01 -15.42
N THR A 227 -20.64 -9.37 -14.14
CA THR A 227 -21.91 -9.88 -13.64
C THR A 227 -22.87 -8.77 -13.21
N GLY A 228 -22.37 -7.55 -12.97
CA GLY A 228 -23.16 -6.45 -12.41
C GLY A 228 -23.61 -6.73 -10.96
N ILE A 229 -22.98 -7.68 -10.27
CA ILE A 229 -23.29 -7.99 -8.87
C ILE A 229 -22.23 -7.37 -7.97
N VAL A 230 -22.64 -6.69 -6.90
CA VAL A 230 -21.77 -6.22 -5.83
C VAL A 230 -22.15 -6.86 -4.50
N THR A 231 -21.13 -7.13 -3.70
CA THR A 231 -21.24 -7.55 -2.29
C THR A 231 -20.68 -6.46 -1.38
N ASP A 232 -20.96 -6.56 -0.08
CA ASP A 232 -20.43 -5.63 0.94
C ASP A 232 -20.84 -4.15 0.73
N HIS A 233 -21.94 -3.92 0.01
CA HIS A 233 -22.54 -2.61 -0.20
C HIS A 233 -23.80 -2.43 0.65
N PHE A 234 -23.59 -2.39 1.96
CA PHE A 234 -24.65 -2.18 2.95
C PHE A 234 -24.23 -1.12 3.97
N THR A 235 -25.22 -0.51 4.61
CA THR A 235 -25.01 0.50 5.65
C THR A 235 -26.16 0.46 6.64
N GLN A 236 -25.88 0.81 7.90
CA GLN A 236 -26.91 0.97 8.91
C GLN A 236 -27.37 2.43 8.94
N SER A 237 -28.69 2.63 9.05
CA SER A 237 -29.25 3.96 9.27
C SER A 237 -28.68 4.58 10.54
N LEU A 238 -28.16 5.79 10.43
CA LEU A 238 -27.69 6.55 11.58
C LEU A 238 -28.88 7.10 12.35
N THR A 239 -28.77 7.12 13.68
CA THR A 239 -29.80 7.65 14.58
C THR A 239 -29.20 8.62 15.60
N GLY A 240 -30.06 9.49 16.15
CA GLY A 240 -29.71 10.48 17.16
C GLY A 240 -28.50 11.34 16.79
N ILE A 241 -27.64 11.60 17.78
CA ILE A 241 -26.49 12.51 17.64
C ILE A 241 -25.53 12.13 16.49
N GLN A 242 -25.47 10.85 16.09
CA GLN A 242 -24.60 10.46 14.96
C GLN A 242 -25.17 10.93 13.63
N TYR A 243 -26.49 10.82 13.44
CA TYR A 243 -27.16 11.35 12.27
C TYR A 243 -27.04 12.86 12.19
N ASP A 244 -27.28 13.55 13.31
CA ASP A 244 -27.19 15.03 13.37
C ASP A 244 -25.79 15.52 13.00
N ARG A 245 -24.74 14.88 13.57
CA ARG A 245 -23.35 15.17 13.20
C ARG A 245 -23.08 15.00 11.71
N VAL A 246 -23.57 13.93 11.11
CA VAL A 246 -23.32 13.65 9.70
C VAL A 246 -24.07 14.63 8.82
N LYS A 247 -25.34 14.89 9.13
CA LYS A 247 -26.23 15.81 8.40
C LYS A 247 -25.69 17.25 8.37
N GLU A 248 -25.15 17.74 9.48
CA GLU A 248 -24.64 19.13 9.59
C GLU A 248 -23.31 19.36 8.87
N LEU A 249 -22.56 18.32 8.52
CA LEU A 249 -21.31 18.48 7.77
C LEU A 249 -21.59 18.77 6.29
N ASN A 250 -20.98 19.83 5.77
CA ASN A 250 -20.85 20.08 4.33
C ASN A 250 -19.61 19.37 3.74
N GLN A 251 -19.54 19.22 2.41
CA GLN A 251 -18.41 18.56 1.77
C GLN A 251 -17.06 19.18 2.16
N GLY A 252 -16.14 18.34 2.63
CA GLY A 252 -14.80 18.75 3.09
C GLY A 252 -14.72 19.15 4.57
N GLN A 253 -15.84 19.38 5.25
CA GLN A 253 -15.88 19.70 6.68
C GLN A 253 -15.59 18.48 7.55
N THR A 254 -15.07 18.73 8.75
CA THR A 254 -14.70 17.71 9.74
C THR A 254 -15.36 17.98 11.09
N MET A 255 -15.13 17.10 12.08
CA MET A 255 -15.62 17.24 13.46
C MET A 255 -15.44 18.65 14.08
N LYS A 256 -14.40 19.39 13.67
CA LYS A 256 -14.10 20.74 14.18
C LYS A 256 -15.05 21.82 13.68
N ASP A 257 -15.73 21.56 12.57
CA ASP A 257 -16.61 22.52 11.88
C ASP A 257 -18.07 22.36 12.34
N LEU A 258 -18.34 21.37 13.21
CA LEU A 258 -19.65 21.16 13.82
C LEU A 258 -19.92 22.16 14.95
N PRO A 259 -21.20 22.52 15.18
CA PRO A 259 -21.62 23.21 16.40
C PRO A 259 -21.13 22.49 17.67
N ASP A 260 -20.75 23.24 18.69
CA ASP A 260 -20.12 22.70 19.91
C ASP A 260 -20.94 21.58 20.58
N HIS A 261 -22.27 21.69 20.59
CA HIS A 261 -23.16 20.67 21.16
C HIS A 261 -23.18 19.36 20.36
N LEU A 262 -22.75 19.37 19.10
CA LEU A 262 -22.59 18.18 18.25
C LEU A 262 -21.15 17.64 18.26
N GLN A 263 -20.17 18.39 18.74
CA GLN A 263 -18.79 17.90 18.79
C GLN A 263 -18.66 16.72 19.76
N HIS A 264 -17.88 15.70 19.38
CA HIS A 264 -17.70 14.52 20.22
C HIS A 264 -16.82 14.86 21.44
N PRO A 265 -17.15 14.40 22.68
CA PRO A 265 -16.35 14.72 23.87
C PRO A 265 -14.87 14.36 23.75
N SER A 266 -14.54 13.27 23.05
CA SER A 266 -13.14 12.87 22.79
C SER A 266 -12.40 13.83 21.85
N PHE A 267 -13.10 14.53 20.95
CA PHE A 267 -12.53 15.60 20.15
C PHE A 267 -12.21 16.80 21.05
N CYS A 268 -13.18 17.27 21.84
CA CYS A 268 -13.00 18.41 22.74
C CYS A 268 -11.86 18.19 23.75
N LYS A 269 -11.80 17.01 24.39
CA LYS A 269 -10.72 16.64 25.31
C LYS A 269 -9.34 16.66 24.63
N ARG A 270 -9.23 16.13 23.41
CA ARG A 270 -7.97 16.11 22.66
C ARG A 270 -7.56 17.48 22.14
N ALA A 271 -8.52 18.30 21.74
CA ALA A 271 -8.28 19.68 21.36
C ALA A 271 -7.76 20.49 22.56
N ALA A 272 -8.43 20.37 23.72
CA ALA A 272 -8.04 21.06 24.96
C ALA A 272 -6.69 20.62 25.52
N ARG A 273 -6.36 19.31 25.50
CA ARG A 273 -5.06 18.80 25.97
C ARG A 273 -3.88 19.49 25.31
N ARG A 274 -4.00 19.79 24.00
CA ARG A 274 -2.96 20.43 23.19
C ARG A 274 -2.80 21.93 23.46
N VAL A 275 -3.75 22.55 24.15
CA VAL A 275 -3.65 23.95 24.60
C VAL A 275 -2.89 24.03 25.93
N LYS A 276 -3.01 22.98 26.76
CA LYS A 276 -2.54 22.97 28.16
C LYS A 276 -1.07 22.57 28.33
N ASP A 277 -0.46 21.90 27.35
CA ASP A 277 0.90 21.35 27.43
C ASP A 277 2.00 22.28 26.88
N GLY A 278 1.67 23.52 26.51
CA GLY A 278 2.65 24.55 26.12
C GLY A 278 3.44 24.26 24.83
N MET A 279 3.09 23.20 24.07
CA MET A 279 3.84 22.81 22.87
C MET A 279 3.64 23.84 21.73
N PRO A 280 4.70 24.33 21.05
CA PRO A 280 4.59 25.29 19.96
C PRO A 280 3.70 24.80 18.83
N THR A 281 2.83 25.68 18.30
CA THR A 281 1.82 25.39 17.25
C THR A 281 2.42 24.71 16.01
N GLU A 282 3.66 25.02 15.69
CA GLU A 282 4.44 24.54 14.54
C GLU A 282 4.84 23.07 14.64
N LYS A 283 4.85 22.53 15.88
CA LYS A 283 5.09 21.10 16.18
C LYS A 283 3.79 20.34 16.45
N ARG A 284 2.63 21.02 16.45
CA ARG A 284 1.33 20.38 16.63
C ARG A 284 0.91 19.76 15.30
N GLY A 285 0.83 18.43 15.25
CA GLY A 285 -0.02 17.80 14.23
C GLY A 285 -1.45 18.35 14.35
N GLY A 286 -2.16 18.50 13.22
CA GLY A 286 -3.55 18.97 13.22
C GLY A 286 -4.45 18.15 14.14
N ALA A 287 -5.62 18.70 14.53
CA ALA A 287 -6.62 17.93 15.29
C ALA A 287 -6.89 16.60 14.57
N PRO A 288 -7.02 15.47 15.30
CA PRO A 288 -7.41 14.21 14.65
C PRO A 288 -8.72 14.50 13.92
N SER A 289 -8.71 14.33 12.59
CA SER A 289 -9.78 14.81 11.72
C SER A 289 -11.14 14.26 12.14
N GLY A 290 -11.15 13.09 12.79
CA GLY A 290 -12.36 12.44 13.26
C GLY A 290 -13.31 12.25 12.08
N LEU A 291 -14.60 12.47 12.35
CA LEU A 291 -15.65 12.51 11.33
C LEU A 291 -15.32 13.53 10.24
N LYS A 292 -15.42 13.14 8.97
CA LYS A 292 -15.20 14.01 7.81
C LYS A 292 -16.12 13.67 6.65
N ARG A 293 -16.82 14.67 6.12
CA ARG A 293 -17.50 14.54 4.84
C ARG A 293 -16.52 14.71 3.69
N LEU A 294 -16.48 13.71 2.84
CA LEU A 294 -15.61 13.71 1.68
C LEU A 294 -16.13 14.69 0.62
N LYS A 295 -15.26 15.04 -0.34
CA LYS A 295 -15.62 15.90 -1.47
C LYS A 295 -15.78 15.03 -2.70
N GLU A 296 -16.89 15.16 -3.42
CA GLU A 296 -17.20 14.30 -4.56
C GLU A 296 -16.20 14.50 -5.71
N ASN A 297 -15.78 15.75 -5.93
CA ASN A 297 -14.91 16.20 -7.02
C ASN A 297 -13.40 16.12 -6.69
N GLU A 298 -13.03 15.48 -5.57
CA GLU A 298 -11.63 15.24 -5.22
C GLU A 298 -11.37 13.74 -5.00
N PRO A 299 -10.12 13.28 -5.10
CA PRO A 299 -9.75 11.96 -4.61
C PRO A 299 -9.98 11.86 -3.10
N SER A 300 -10.34 10.66 -2.63
CA SER A 300 -10.55 10.38 -1.21
C SER A 300 -9.30 10.64 -0.38
N LEU A 301 -9.48 10.86 0.93
CA LEU A 301 -8.38 10.65 1.87
C LEU A 301 -7.98 9.17 1.92
N THR A 302 -6.83 8.90 2.54
CA THR A 302 -6.34 7.51 2.69
C THR A 302 -7.38 6.62 3.37
N ILE A 303 -7.79 5.55 2.70
CA ILE A 303 -8.63 4.50 3.27
C ILE A 303 -7.82 3.72 4.30
N THR A 304 -8.34 3.69 5.53
CA THR A 304 -7.78 2.99 6.69
C THR A 304 -8.85 2.07 7.28
N SER A 305 -8.50 1.29 8.31
CA SER A 305 -9.48 0.46 9.05
C SER A 305 -10.55 1.25 9.82
N ALA A 306 -10.43 2.59 9.88
CA ALA A 306 -11.41 3.48 10.46
C ALA A 306 -12.34 4.13 9.43
N ALA A 307 -12.10 3.95 8.12
CA ALA A 307 -12.78 4.70 7.06
C ALA A 307 -14.32 4.61 7.16
N ILE A 308 -14.89 3.42 7.40
CA ILE A 308 -16.35 3.22 7.54
C ILE A 308 -16.97 3.81 8.81
N ARG A 309 -16.18 4.44 9.69
CA ARG A 309 -16.63 5.13 10.90
C ARG A 309 -16.26 6.62 10.92
N GLU A 310 -15.36 7.04 10.02
CA GLU A 310 -14.82 8.40 9.99
C GLU A 310 -15.19 9.14 8.69
N PHE A 311 -15.31 8.43 7.57
CA PHE A 311 -15.60 9.04 6.28
C PHE A 311 -17.09 8.98 5.97
N VAL A 312 -17.66 10.17 5.83
CA VAL A 312 -19.04 10.41 5.44
C VAL A 312 -19.10 10.54 3.92
N HIS A 313 -20.10 9.89 3.32
CA HIS A 313 -20.37 9.94 1.88
C HIS A 313 -20.50 11.40 1.41
N PRO A 314 -19.99 11.78 0.21
CA PRO A 314 -19.99 13.19 -0.20
C PRO A 314 -21.37 13.85 -0.22
N THR A 315 -22.40 13.11 -0.64
CA THR A 315 -23.76 13.65 -0.87
C THR A 315 -24.83 13.03 0.03
N GLU A 316 -24.52 11.95 0.74
CA GLU A 316 -25.52 11.21 1.52
C GLU A 316 -25.20 11.25 3.01
N ASN A 317 -26.23 11.17 3.86
CA ASN A 317 -26.09 11.27 5.31
C ASN A 317 -25.76 9.93 5.95
N ARG A 318 -24.68 9.30 5.48
CA ARG A 318 -24.18 8.00 5.95
C ARG A 318 -22.66 7.92 5.84
N TYR A 319 -22.06 6.95 6.51
CA TYR A 319 -20.67 6.58 6.27
C TYR A 319 -20.51 5.88 4.92
N LEU A 320 -19.26 5.81 4.45
CA LEU A 320 -18.91 4.94 3.34
C LEU A 320 -19.15 3.47 3.69
N THR A 321 -19.59 2.67 2.71
CA THR A 321 -19.67 1.21 2.85
C THR A 321 -18.31 0.55 2.62
N ILE A 322 -18.22 -0.74 2.93
CA ILE A 322 -17.04 -1.57 2.62
C ILE A 322 -16.76 -1.57 1.11
N ARG A 323 -17.78 -1.83 0.28
CA ARG A 323 -17.66 -1.80 -1.19
C ARG A 323 -17.17 -0.46 -1.74
N GLU A 324 -17.65 0.66 -1.21
CA GLU A 324 -17.17 1.99 -1.63
C GLU A 324 -15.70 2.19 -1.28
N CYS A 325 -15.27 1.76 -0.09
CA CYS A 325 -13.87 1.75 0.29
C CYS A 325 -13.03 0.85 -0.63
N ALA A 326 -13.55 -0.32 -1.02
CA ALA A 326 -12.90 -1.24 -1.96
C ALA A 326 -12.73 -0.62 -3.36
N ARG A 327 -13.76 0.03 -3.90
CA ARG A 327 -13.68 0.77 -5.17
C ARG A 327 -12.68 1.91 -5.12
N ILE A 328 -12.63 2.66 -4.02
CA ILE A 328 -11.64 3.73 -3.82
C ILE A 328 -10.20 3.15 -3.77
N GLN A 329 -10.04 1.93 -3.24
CA GLN A 329 -8.79 1.18 -3.30
C GLN A 329 -8.57 0.47 -4.63
N THR A 330 -9.44 0.61 -5.63
CA THR A 330 -9.37 -0.03 -6.97
C THR A 330 -9.47 -1.55 -6.96
N PHE A 331 -10.12 -2.14 -5.95
CA PHE A 331 -10.53 -3.53 -6.03
C PHE A 331 -11.70 -3.68 -7.02
N PRO A 332 -11.69 -4.74 -7.86
CA PRO A 332 -12.85 -5.10 -8.66
C PRO A 332 -14.10 -5.36 -7.80
N ASP A 333 -15.29 -5.15 -8.36
CA ASP A 333 -16.51 -5.35 -7.59
C ASP A 333 -16.80 -6.83 -7.29
N ASN A 334 -16.32 -7.73 -8.14
CA ASN A 334 -16.40 -9.18 -7.92
C ASN A 334 -15.32 -9.70 -6.96
N PHE A 335 -14.44 -8.85 -6.43
CA PHE A 335 -13.48 -9.24 -5.41
C PHE A 335 -14.20 -9.50 -4.09
N MET A 336 -14.03 -10.71 -3.56
CA MET A 336 -14.74 -11.20 -2.38
C MET A 336 -13.90 -11.02 -1.12
N PHE A 337 -14.45 -10.39 -0.08
CA PHE A 337 -13.77 -10.24 1.21
C PHE A 337 -14.41 -11.14 2.29
N CYS A 338 -13.58 -11.89 3.00
CA CYS A 338 -13.93 -12.79 4.09
C CYS A 338 -13.65 -12.15 5.47
N GLY A 339 -14.26 -12.71 6.51
CA GLY A 339 -14.17 -12.19 7.89
C GLY A 339 -15.28 -11.20 8.26
N CYS A 340 -15.21 -10.64 9.47
CA CYS A 340 -16.16 -9.65 9.95
C CYS A 340 -15.92 -8.28 9.27
N THR A 341 -16.86 -7.34 9.42
CA THR A 341 -16.75 -5.99 8.86
C THR A 341 -15.43 -5.30 9.23
N GLY A 342 -14.94 -5.53 10.45
CA GLY A 342 -13.64 -5.03 10.93
C GLY A 342 -12.46 -5.59 10.13
N ASP A 343 -12.45 -6.91 9.90
CA ASP A 343 -11.41 -7.60 9.14
C ASP A 343 -11.40 -7.10 7.69
N LYS A 344 -12.58 -7.00 7.06
CA LYS A 344 -12.71 -6.54 5.67
C LYS A 344 -12.16 -5.12 5.48
N ILE A 345 -12.51 -4.17 6.35
CA ILE A 345 -12.00 -2.79 6.21
C ILE A 345 -10.50 -2.71 6.54
N GLN A 346 -10.00 -3.55 7.44
CA GLN A 346 -8.57 -3.65 7.73
C GLN A 346 -7.79 -4.19 6.52
N GLN A 347 -8.29 -5.24 5.89
CA GLN A 347 -7.75 -5.81 4.65
C GLN A 347 -7.70 -4.77 3.53
N ILE A 348 -8.81 -4.06 3.27
CA ILE A 348 -8.89 -2.99 2.27
C ILE A 348 -7.94 -1.84 2.61
N GLY A 349 -7.89 -1.39 3.87
CA GLY A 349 -7.03 -0.29 4.31
C GLY A 349 -5.53 -0.61 4.26
N ASN A 350 -5.14 -1.86 4.50
CA ASN A 350 -3.76 -2.34 4.38
C ASN A 350 -3.33 -2.53 2.92
N ALA A 351 -4.30 -2.80 2.03
CA ALA A 351 -4.20 -2.82 0.58
C ALA A 351 -3.13 -1.89 -0.05
N ILE A 352 -2.21 -2.40 -0.88
CA ILE A 352 -1.75 -1.62 -2.04
C ILE A 352 -2.90 -1.64 -3.06
N PRO A 353 -3.32 -0.49 -3.61
CA PRO A 353 -4.37 -0.46 -4.62
C PRO A 353 -4.03 -1.38 -5.80
N PRO A 354 -4.91 -2.33 -6.22
CA PRO A 354 -4.61 -3.25 -7.31
C PRO A 354 -4.20 -2.56 -8.61
N LEU A 355 -4.84 -1.45 -8.98
CA LEU A 355 -4.47 -0.71 -10.19
C LEU A 355 -3.05 -0.12 -10.10
N LEU A 356 -2.63 0.35 -8.93
CA LEU A 356 -1.28 0.87 -8.73
C LEU A 356 -0.25 -0.25 -8.84
N ALA A 357 -0.52 -1.40 -8.22
CA ALA A 357 0.34 -2.58 -8.34
C ALA A 357 0.41 -3.09 -9.79
N GLU A 358 -0.70 -3.06 -10.54
CA GLU A 358 -0.73 -3.42 -11.97
C GLU A 358 0.16 -2.50 -12.81
N ILE A 359 0.14 -1.18 -12.57
CA ILE A 359 0.99 -0.22 -13.28
C ILE A 359 2.48 -0.56 -13.05
N PHE A 360 2.88 -0.83 -11.81
CA PHE A 360 4.26 -1.20 -11.51
C PHE A 360 4.65 -2.55 -12.09
N ALA A 361 3.78 -3.55 -11.98
CA ALA A 361 4.01 -4.88 -12.52
C ALA A 361 4.18 -4.86 -14.05
N ARG A 362 3.32 -4.14 -14.78
CA ARG A 362 3.46 -3.97 -16.24
C ARG A 362 4.75 -3.27 -16.62
N HIS A 363 5.16 -2.27 -15.83
CA HIS A 363 6.42 -1.57 -16.09
C HIS A 363 7.64 -2.48 -15.88
N ILE A 364 7.69 -3.22 -14.76
CA ILE A 364 8.74 -4.21 -14.50
C ILE A 364 8.79 -5.25 -15.62
N TYR A 365 7.64 -5.82 -15.99
CA TYR A 365 7.54 -6.82 -17.05
C TYR A 365 8.07 -6.31 -18.40
N SER A 366 7.80 -5.04 -18.74
CA SER A 366 8.33 -4.42 -19.96
C SER A 366 9.86 -4.31 -19.96
N ILE A 367 10.47 -4.12 -18.80
CA ILE A 367 11.93 -4.00 -18.64
C ILE A 367 12.60 -5.39 -18.64
N GLU A 368 11.97 -6.40 -18.04
CA GLU A 368 12.48 -7.79 -17.98
C GLU A 368 12.75 -8.38 -19.37
N SER A 369 12.03 -7.91 -20.40
CA SER A 369 12.21 -8.35 -21.79
C SER A 369 13.54 -7.89 -22.42
N ILE A 370 14.29 -7.01 -21.77
CA ILE A 370 15.56 -6.45 -22.27
C ILE A 370 16.71 -7.22 -21.61
N GLN A 371 17.52 -7.91 -22.42
CA GLN A 371 18.69 -8.66 -21.92
C GLN A 371 19.64 -7.73 -21.15
N SER A 372 20.10 -8.18 -19.98
CA SER A 372 21.07 -7.45 -19.16
C SER A 372 22.15 -8.37 -18.59
N VAL A 373 23.37 -7.85 -18.54
CA VAL A 373 24.55 -8.48 -17.95
C VAL A 373 24.35 -8.63 -16.44
N LYS A 374 24.65 -9.81 -15.87
CA LYS A 374 24.63 -9.98 -14.41
C LYS A 374 25.66 -9.06 -13.76
N SER A 375 25.20 -8.11 -12.94
CA SER A 375 26.08 -7.37 -12.04
C SER A 375 26.23 -8.14 -10.73
N ASN A 376 27.46 -8.40 -10.31
CA ASN A 376 27.75 -9.02 -9.01
C ASN A 376 27.83 -7.99 -7.86
N THR A 377 27.52 -6.71 -8.12
CA THR A 377 27.62 -5.64 -7.12
C THR A 377 26.27 -4.97 -6.93
N GLY A 378 25.67 -5.16 -5.76
CA GLY A 378 24.43 -4.49 -5.39
C GLY A 378 24.68 -3.02 -5.08
N SER A 379 23.66 -2.18 -5.29
CA SER A 379 23.79 -0.74 -5.16
C SER A 379 22.47 -0.01 -5.01
N LEU A 380 22.49 1.17 -4.39
CA LEU A 380 21.40 2.13 -4.48
C LEU A 380 21.60 2.96 -5.75
N LEU A 381 20.64 2.92 -6.68
CA LEU A 381 20.66 3.72 -7.90
C LEU A 381 20.35 5.18 -7.60
N ASP A 382 19.20 5.42 -7.00
CA ASP A 382 18.64 6.74 -6.78
C ASP A 382 17.45 6.64 -5.79
N PHE A 383 17.08 7.77 -5.18
CA PHE A 383 15.97 7.85 -4.25
C PHE A 383 15.16 9.15 -4.40
N VAL A 384 13.86 9.08 -4.14
CA VAL A 384 12.97 10.26 -4.08
C VAL A 384 12.18 10.21 -2.79
N LEU A 385 12.52 11.08 -1.84
CA LEU A 385 11.90 11.08 -0.50
C LEU A 385 10.61 11.90 -0.43
N THR A 386 10.42 12.86 -1.34
CA THR A 386 9.25 13.73 -1.39
C THR A 386 9.14 14.43 -2.74
N LYS A 387 7.92 14.83 -3.13
CA LYS A 387 7.68 15.72 -4.29
C LYS A 387 7.66 17.20 -3.95
N SER A 388 7.75 17.54 -2.66
CA SER A 388 7.77 18.92 -2.18
C SER A 388 9.14 19.56 -2.41
N ASN A 389 9.18 20.86 -2.72
CA ASN A 389 10.44 21.61 -2.88
C ASN A 389 11.28 21.68 -1.59
N GLY A 390 10.66 21.48 -0.42
CA GLY A 390 11.33 21.48 0.88
C GLY A 390 11.33 20.10 1.55
N LEU A 391 12.44 19.80 2.22
CA LEU A 391 12.59 18.64 3.09
C LEU A 391 12.50 19.05 4.57
N SER A 392 11.77 18.27 5.36
CA SER A 392 11.79 18.41 6.81
C SER A 392 13.19 18.07 7.35
N PRO A 393 13.58 18.55 8.55
CA PRO A 393 14.87 18.21 9.14
C PRO A 393 15.13 16.69 9.21
N ALA A 394 14.09 15.91 9.51
CA ALA A 394 14.19 14.45 9.53
C ALA A 394 14.45 13.84 8.15
N LEU A 395 13.81 14.36 7.09
CA LEU A 395 14.05 13.88 5.73
C LEU A 395 15.40 14.34 5.16
N LYS A 396 15.90 15.52 5.56
CA LYS A 396 17.26 15.97 5.19
C LYS A 396 18.33 15.01 5.70
N GLU A 397 18.16 14.51 6.93
CA GLU A 397 19.09 13.53 7.49
C GLU A 397 19.03 12.20 6.73
N THR A 398 17.84 11.73 6.38
CA THR A 398 17.67 10.55 5.51
C THR A 398 18.30 10.74 4.13
N GLU A 399 18.10 11.91 3.52
CA GLU A 399 18.71 12.26 2.22
C GLU A 399 20.24 12.22 2.31
N ARG A 400 20.84 12.82 3.34
CA ARG A 400 22.29 12.78 3.57
C ARG A 400 22.79 11.34 3.65
N GLN A 401 22.15 10.52 4.48
CA GLN A 401 22.52 9.12 4.68
C GLN A 401 22.43 8.26 3.41
N LEU A 402 21.38 8.44 2.60
CA LEU A 402 21.23 7.69 1.35
C LEU A 402 22.17 8.21 0.25
N THR A 403 22.44 9.53 0.21
CA THR A 403 23.43 10.12 -0.70
C THR A 403 24.83 9.56 -0.46
N GLU A 404 25.22 9.39 0.80
CA GLU A 404 26.49 8.76 1.15
C GLU A 404 26.62 7.34 0.61
N LEU A 405 25.53 6.54 0.63
CA LEU A 405 25.53 5.19 0.06
C LEU A 405 25.76 5.20 -1.46
N ILE A 406 25.17 6.16 -2.18
CA ILE A 406 25.38 6.31 -3.63
C ILE A 406 26.85 6.71 -3.91
N LEU A 407 27.40 7.66 -3.14
CA LEU A 407 28.77 8.15 -3.34
C LEU A 407 29.85 7.11 -2.97
N MET A 408 29.63 6.29 -1.94
CA MET A 408 30.56 5.21 -1.56
C MET A 408 30.79 4.23 -2.70
N LYS A 409 29.75 3.90 -3.47
CA LYS A 409 29.89 3.08 -4.69
C LYS A 409 30.75 3.78 -5.73
N ASN A 410 30.46 5.03 -6.07
CA ASN A 410 31.19 5.75 -7.13
C ASN A 410 32.69 5.88 -6.84
N LYS A 411 33.08 6.01 -5.55
CA LYS A 411 34.50 5.99 -5.15
C LYS A 411 35.16 4.63 -5.38
N GLN A 412 34.43 3.53 -5.18
CA GLN A 412 34.95 2.18 -5.39
C GLN A 412 35.23 1.92 -6.88
N TYR A 413 34.38 2.39 -7.80
CA TYR A 413 34.63 2.28 -9.26
C TYR A 413 35.79 3.17 -9.73
N ASN A 414 35.90 4.40 -9.25
CA ASN A 414 36.97 5.33 -9.66
C ASN A 414 38.38 4.88 -9.23
N ILE A 415 38.51 4.03 -8.21
CA ILE A 415 39.80 3.44 -7.81
C ILE A 415 40.23 2.34 -8.79
N PHE A 416 39.29 1.64 -9.42
CA PHE A 416 39.57 0.58 -10.39
C PHE A 416 39.64 1.07 -11.84
N ASP A 417 39.07 2.25 -12.16
CA ASP A 417 39.13 2.85 -13.50
C ASP A 417 40.41 3.69 -13.77
N ASN A 418 41.23 3.98 -12.75
CA ASN A 418 42.50 4.72 -12.90
C ASN A 418 43.72 3.77 -12.94
N GLY A 419 43.72 2.81 -13.86
CA GLY A 419 44.80 1.82 -13.94
C GLY A 419 44.94 1.12 -15.28
N TYR A 420 45.18 1.88 -16.35
CA TYR A 420 46.02 1.47 -17.49
C TYR A 420 46.79 2.67 -18.03
#